data_AF-A0AAW1IUT8-F1
#
_entry.id   AF-A0AAW1IUT8-F1
#
_cell.length_a   1.000
_cell.length_b   1.000
_cell.length_c   1.000
_cell.angle_alpha   90.00
_cell.angle_beta   90.00
_cell.angle_gamma   90.00
#
_symmetry.space_group_name_H-M   'P 1'
#
loop_
_entity.id
_entity.type
_entity.pdbx_description
1 polymer ?
#
loop_
_entity_poly.entity_id
_entity_poly.type
_entity_poly.pdbx_seq_one_letter_code
_entity_poly.pdbx_strand_id
1 'polypeptide(L)'
;MQRKKKGQRWTLKNKIFALALYKRSPKAYRFLQRFLRLPGKSTIQGILSAIPFDTGINNDLLRNLENIIKKLNPMDRYSCLMFDEISLSPGFAYDSKLKKVVEYVDLAVNGRRNVAANHALVFMLSGLHKVWKQPIAYYFTKNQIPTAELKKIIVEIITQLQSISVRIVCCVCDQGSTNSAALRQLVAECNSDKRGPYFTVNGEVTVTVHDPPHLLKNIRNALMKYDIEFEDKKTAKWQHIVACFEFDSQRIFQCLPKLTKEDLMLQKSYMKMRVCVAARTLSYTMAAALETFSVSTFSSDALHTAQFVEQVDKLFDSVNDRTPYPEKGKDMRACVSSTSKHRDFWYSMFKKIRDMRACVSSTSKHRDFWYSYGVPRPRKTDRRLIPKIIYEEAARKISKRPLLQKDLKKLANKFMDFDSDESSIEPFTSSDSDSYRPSDSSEDDSDDDFEEPARGIKKQTKVKAPPSLTQTNQNEPETGSLGDSDLSQTPTPQPTLSEYGQGWGPIARNYKAIPSCTLSSGKPEVAALLGNASPGEFYEAIVDDSIVSYIADQTNHYASCFLLETDASGNSRYHNWVPTTKSEIKHL
;
A
#
# COMPACT_ATOMS: atom_id res chain seq x y z
N MET A 1 -27.62 0.70 46.47
CA MET A 1 -28.48 0.28 45.35
C MET A 1 -27.66 -0.45 44.29
N GLN A 2 -27.66 -1.79 44.27
CA GLN A 2 -27.09 -2.55 43.15
C GLN A 2 -28.03 -2.43 41.94
N ARG A 3 -27.57 -1.77 40.86
CA ARG A 3 -28.34 -1.65 39.62
C ARG A 3 -28.50 -3.04 38.97
N LYS A 4 -29.74 -3.40 38.61
CA LYS A 4 -30.10 -4.65 37.90
C LYS A 4 -29.24 -4.85 36.64
N LYS A 5 -29.00 -6.12 36.25
CA LYS A 5 -28.24 -6.55 35.03
C LYS A 5 -28.75 -5.98 33.68
N LYS A 6 -29.92 -5.33 33.64
CA LYS A 6 -30.53 -4.75 32.42
C LYS A 6 -30.74 -3.24 32.61
N GLY A 7 -30.44 -2.46 31.57
CA GLY A 7 -30.73 -1.01 31.53
C GLY A 7 -29.59 -0.06 31.92
N GLN A 8 -28.33 -0.48 31.82
CA GLN A 8 -27.19 0.41 32.09
C GLN A 8 -27.09 1.53 31.04
N ARG A 9 -27.16 2.80 31.49
CA ARG A 9 -26.86 3.96 30.64
C ARG A 9 -25.36 4.03 30.40
N TRP A 10 -24.96 4.04 29.12
CA TRP A 10 -23.56 4.15 28.73
C TRP A 10 -23.12 5.61 28.66
N THR A 11 -21.99 5.93 29.30
CA THR A 11 -21.32 7.22 29.13
C THR A 11 -20.80 7.38 27.70
N LEU A 12 -20.59 8.62 27.25
CA LEU A 12 -20.03 8.88 25.93
C LEU A 12 -18.64 8.27 25.76
N LYS A 13 -17.80 8.30 26.80
CA LYS A 13 -16.48 7.66 26.81
C LYS A 13 -16.57 6.15 26.56
N ASN A 14 -17.48 5.45 27.25
CA ASN A 14 -17.67 4.01 27.06
C ASN A 14 -18.23 3.69 25.68
N LYS A 15 -19.12 4.54 25.17
CA LYS A 15 -19.68 4.47 23.83
C LYS A 15 -18.60 4.63 22.74
N ILE A 16 -17.69 5.60 22.88
CA ILE A 16 -16.57 5.83 21.97
C ILE A 16 -15.57 4.66 22.05
N PHE A 17 -15.21 4.20 23.25
CA PHE A 17 -14.34 3.03 23.43
C PHE A 17 -14.93 1.78 22.76
N ALA A 18 -16.22 1.52 23.01
CA ALA A 18 -16.93 0.41 22.40
C ALA A 18 -17.00 0.53 20.88
N LEU A 19 -17.22 1.73 20.34
CA LEU A 19 -17.20 1.99 18.91
C LEU A 19 -15.80 1.72 18.32
N ALA A 20 -14.73 2.18 18.97
CA ALA A 20 -13.35 1.93 18.53
C ALA A 20 -13.03 0.44 18.50
N LEU A 21 -13.42 -0.30 19.54
CA LEU A 21 -13.27 -1.75 19.59
C LEU A 21 -14.09 -2.46 18.49
N TYR A 22 -15.35 -2.03 18.31
CA TYR A 22 -16.23 -2.57 17.27
C TYR A 22 -15.71 -2.30 15.85
N LYS A 23 -15.12 -1.12 15.60
CA LYS A 23 -14.55 -0.75 14.29
C LYS A 23 -13.28 -1.54 13.96
N ARG A 24 -12.46 -1.89 14.96
CA ARG A 24 -11.27 -2.73 14.77
C ARG A 24 -11.63 -4.18 14.48
N SER A 25 -12.56 -4.75 15.24
CA SER A 25 -13.04 -6.11 14.98
C SER A 25 -14.46 -6.30 15.51
N PRO A 26 -15.49 -6.31 14.64
CA PRO A 26 -16.85 -6.62 15.03
C PRO A 26 -16.99 -8.04 15.61
N LYS A 27 -16.17 -8.99 15.14
CA LYS A 27 -16.16 -10.38 15.63
C LYS A 27 -15.64 -10.42 17.08
N ALA A 28 -14.47 -9.83 17.33
CA ALA A 28 -13.91 -9.77 18.68
C ALA A 28 -14.81 -8.97 19.63
N TYR A 29 -15.44 -7.88 19.16
CA TYR A 29 -16.41 -7.14 19.94
C TYR A 29 -17.60 -8.00 20.38
N ARG A 30 -18.20 -8.76 19.46
CA ARG A 30 -19.32 -9.67 19.79
C ARG A 30 -18.90 -10.78 20.75
N PHE A 31 -17.67 -11.28 20.61
CA PHE A 31 -17.11 -12.27 21.52
C PHE A 31 -16.91 -11.68 22.92
N LEU A 32 -16.24 -10.54 23.03
CA LEU A 32 -16.02 -9.81 24.29
C LEU A 32 -17.34 -9.38 24.94
N GLN A 33 -18.37 -9.06 24.17
CA GLN A 33 -19.69 -8.68 24.69
C GLN A 33 -20.37 -9.81 25.48
N ARG A 34 -19.94 -11.07 25.33
CA ARG A 34 -20.43 -12.20 26.14
C ARG A 34 -19.89 -12.18 27.58
N PHE A 35 -18.72 -11.57 27.79
CA PHE A 35 -17.99 -11.61 29.07
C PHE A 35 -17.88 -10.22 29.71
N LEU A 36 -17.77 -9.18 28.88
CA LEU A 36 -17.72 -7.79 29.28
C LEU A 36 -19.06 -7.10 29.04
N ARG A 37 -19.41 -6.17 29.93
CA ARG A 37 -20.57 -5.30 29.74
C ARG A 37 -20.23 -4.26 28.68
N LEU A 38 -20.62 -4.53 27.43
CA LEU A 38 -20.41 -3.65 26.28
C LEU A 38 -21.74 -3.21 25.65
N PRO A 39 -21.82 -1.98 25.09
CA PRO A 39 -23.00 -1.49 24.38
C PRO A 39 -23.56 -2.46 23.31
N GLY A 40 -24.88 -2.52 23.16
CA GLY A 40 -25.48 -3.25 22.06
C GLY A 40 -25.10 -2.66 20.70
N LYS A 41 -25.15 -3.47 19.63
CA LYS A 41 -24.93 -3.02 18.24
C LYS A 41 -25.80 -1.82 17.88
N SER A 42 -27.06 -1.81 18.31
CA SER A 42 -28.00 -0.69 18.10
C SER A 42 -27.48 0.62 18.72
N THR A 43 -26.92 0.57 19.93
CA THR A 43 -26.31 1.74 20.58
C THR A 43 -25.10 2.25 19.81
N ILE A 44 -24.26 1.34 19.30
CA ILE A 44 -23.09 1.70 18.48
C ILE A 44 -23.54 2.35 17.16
N GLN A 45 -24.52 1.74 16.49
CA GLN A 45 -25.10 2.28 15.25
C GLN A 45 -25.78 3.64 15.48
N GLY A 46 -26.41 3.85 16.64
CA GLY A 46 -27.01 5.12 17.03
C GLY A 46 -25.99 6.25 17.13
N ILE A 47 -24.78 5.96 17.64
CA ILE A 47 -23.68 6.94 17.67
C ILE A 47 -23.20 7.24 16.25
N LEU A 48 -23.01 6.22 15.42
CA LEU A 48 -22.58 6.41 14.04
C LEU A 48 -23.59 7.22 13.22
N SER A 49 -24.88 7.02 13.44
CA SER A 49 -25.92 7.81 12.77
C SER A 49 -26.00 9.26 13.23
N ALA A 50 -25.35 9.63 14.34
CA ALA A 50 -25.32 11.01 14.79
C ALA A 50 -24.36 11.89 13.97
N ILE A 51 -23.47 11.29 13.18
CA ILE A 51 -22.53 12.00 12.31
C ILE A 51 -22.95 11.74 10.86
N PRO A 52 -23.72 12.65 10.24
CA PRO A 52 -24.11 12.48 8.85
C PRO A 52 -22.89 12.61 7.94
N PHE A 53 -22.78 11.69 6.98
CA PHE A 53 -21.84 11.78 5.88
C PHE A 53 -22.65 11.84 4.59
N ASP A 54 -22.55 12.97 3.89
CA ASP A 54 -23.09 13.16 2.55
C ASP A 54 -21.93 13.46 1.59
N THR A 55 -22.23 13.47 0.29
CA THR A 55 -21.27 13.80 -0.77
C THR A 55 -20.74 15.22 -0.62
N GLY A 56 -19.53 15.44 -1.14
CA GLY A 56 -18.81 16.70 -1.02
C GLY A 56 -18.01 16.82 0.27
N ILE A 57 -17.74 18.05 0.66
CA ILE A 57 -16.93 18.36 1.82
C ILE A 57 -17.80 18.35 3.08
N ASN A 58 -17.42 17.58 4.09
CA ASN A 58 -18.13 17.54 5.35
C ASN A 58 -17.68 18.70 6.27
N ASN A 59 -18.57 19.65 6.53
CA ASN A 59 -18.29 20.83 7.36
C ASN A 59 -18.00 20.49 8.83
N ASP A 60 -18.59 19.42 9.39
CA ASP A 60 -18.25 18.97 10.75
C ASP A 60 -16.82 18.45 10.81
N LEU A 61 -16.41 17.72 9.77
CA LEU A 61 -15.05 17.21 9.63
C LEU A 61 -14.05 18.34 9.42
N LEU A 62 -14.38 19.34 8.60
CA LEU A 62 -13.55 20.53 8.42
C LEU A 62 -13.37 21.31 9.71
N ARG A 63 -14.45 21.54 10.49
CA ARG A 63 -14.37 22.25 11.78
C ARG A 63 -13.49 21.51 12.78
N ASN A 64 -13.58 20.18 12.81
CA ASN A 64 -12.69 19.37 13.65
C ASN A 64 -11.24 19.47 13.17
N LEU A 65 -11.01 19.38 11.87
CA LEU A 65 -9.69 19.54 11.27
C LEU A 65 -9.11 20.92 11.61
N GLU A 66 -9.87 21.99 11.47
CA GLU A 66 -9.46 23.36 11.84
C GLU A 66 -8.95 23.44 13.29
N ASN A 67 -9.65 22.81 14.24
CA ASN A 67 -9.23 22.75 15.65
C ASN A 67 -7.93 21.97 15.86
N ILE A 68 -7.64 20.99 15.00
CA ILE A 68 -6.39 20.25 15.00
C ILE A 68 -5.28 21.12 14.39
N ILE A 69 -5.53 21.71 13.21
CA ILE A 69 -4.57 22.55 12.48
C ILE A 69 -4.14 23.77 13.30
N LYS A 70 -5.05 24.39 14.06
CA LYS A 70 -4.72 25.50 14.99
C LYS A 70 -3.67 25.11 16.04
N LYS A 71 -3.63 23.84 16.43
CA LYS A 71 -2.65 23.29 17.39
C LYS A 71 -1.35 22.83 16.74
N LEU A 72 -1.31 22.78 15.41
CA LEU A 72 -0.12 22.38 14.67
C LEU A 72 0.83 23.55 14.47
N ASN A 73 2.12 23.23 14.53
CA ASN A 73 3.19 24.14 14.15
C ASN A 73 3.04 24.54 12.68
N PRO A 74 3.49 25.74 12.26
CA PRO A 74 3.34 26.19 10.87
C PRO A 74 3.88 25.20 9.82
N MET A 75 4.99 24.51 10.12
CA MET A 75 5.56 23.48 9.23
C MET A 75 4.68 22.24 9.08
N ASP A 76 3.92 21.87 10.12
CA ASP A 76 3.03 20.71 10.09
C ASP A 76 1.73 20.97 9.29
N ARG A 77 1.50 22.22 8.87
CA ARG A 77 0.33 22.61 8.06
C ARG A 77 0.54 22.41 6.57
N TYR A 78 1.78 22.22 6.12
CA TYR A 78 2.09 21.88 4.73
C TYR A 78 1.58 20.48 4.41
N SER A 79 0.70 20.42 3.42
CA SER A 79 -0.04 19.21 3.07
C SER A 79 -0.09 19.00 1.56
N CYS A 80 -0.30 17.74 1.19
CA CYS A 80 -0.58 17.28 -0.16
C CYS A 80 -2.06 16.90 -0.28
N LEU A 81 -2.70 17.33 -1.36
CA LEU A 81 -4.05 16.89 -1.72
C LEU A 81 -3.94 15.72 -2.72
N MET A 82 -4.38 14.54 -2.32
CA MET A 82 -4.41 13.35 -3.15
C MET A 82 -5.83 13.03 -3.58
N PHE A 83 -6.02 12.55 -4.81
CA PHE A 83 -7.34 12.05 -5.24
C PHE A 83 -7.25 10.91 -6.23
N ASP A 84 -8.21 9.99 -6.13
CA ASP A 84 -8.34 8.83 -7.00
C ASP A 84 -9.80 8.37 -7.11
N GLU A 85 -10.10 7.56 -8.13
CA GLU A 85 -11.41 6.99 -8.39
C GLU A 85 -11.48 5.52 -7.96
N ILE A 86 -12.57 5.14 -7.29
CA ILE A 86 -12.86 3.78 -6.86
C ILE A 86 -14.05 3.25 -7.65
N SER A 87 -13.91 2.13 -8.35
CA SER A 87 -15.03 1.49 -9.03
C SER A 87 -16.04 0.92 -8.03
N LEU A 88 -17.32 1.16 -8.29
CA LEU A 88 -18.46 0.70 -7.52
C LEU A 88 -19.33 -0.24 -8.35
N SER A 89 -20.06 -1.13 -7.68
CA SER A 89 -21.16 -1.85 -8.32
C SER A 89 -22.33 -0.89 -8.51
N PRO A 90 -22.81 -0.66 -9.75
CA PRO A 90 -23.93 0.24 -9.97
C PRO A 90 -25.22 -0.35 -9.38
N GLY A 91 -26.00 0.51 -8.74
CA GLY A 91 -27.22 0.12 -8.06
C GLY A 91 -28.08 1.31 -7.68
N PHE A 92 -29.26 1.01 -7.15
CA PHE A 92 -30.08 1.96 -6.41
C PHE A 92 -30.51 1.28 -5.12
N ALA A 93 -30.27 1.94 -3.99
CA ALA A 93 -30.74 1.52 -2.69
C ALA A 93 -31.63 2.60 -2.07
N TYR A 94 -32.66 2.21 -1.31
CA TYR A 94 -33.47 3.15 -0.55
C TYR A 94 -32.95 3.22 0.89
N ASP A 95 -32.48 4.39 1.31
CA ASP A 95 -32.16 4.65 2.71
C ASP A 95 -33.43 5.09 3.44
N SER A 96 -33.98 4.20 4.27
CA SER A 96 -35.22 4.45 5.01
C SER A 96 -35.09 5.52 6.09
N LYS A 97 -33.87 5.77 6.61
CA LYS A 97 -33.64 6.81 7.62
C LYS A 97 -33.57 8.18 6.97
N LEU A 98 -32.86 8.28 5.86
CA LEU A 98 -32.74 9.52 5.09
C LEU A 98 -33.94 9.75 4.17
N LYS A 99 -34.85 8.77 4.07
CA LYS A 99 -36.02 8.76 3.17
C LYS A 99 -35.65 9.11 1.73
N LYS A 100 -34.47 8.69 1.29
CA LYS A 100 -33.92 9.02 -0.04
C LYS A 100 -33.42 7.76 -0.72
N VAL A 101 -33.63 7.68 -2.03
CA VAL A 101 -32.91 6.70 -2.85
C VAL A 101 -31.46 7.20 -2.97
N VAL A 102 -30.47 6.35 -2.73
CA VAL A 102 -29.02 6.63 -2.77
C VAL A 102 -28.38 5.99 -4.02
N GLU A 103 -27.05 6.08 -4.15
CA GLU A 103 -26.26 5.51 -5.27
C GLU A 103 -26.47 6.18 -6.64
N TYR A 104 -27.03 7.39 -6.63
CA TYR A 104 -27.02 8.25 -7.80
C TYR A 104 -25.68 8.94 -7.99
N VAL A 105 -25.40 9.36 -9.22
CA VAL A 105 -24.38 10.37 -9.51
C VAL A 105 -24.72 11.62 -8.72
N ASP A 106 -23.79 12.04 -7.86
CA ASP A 106 -23.98 13.08 -6.88
C ASP A 106 -22.65 13.80 -6.68
N LEU A 107 -22.58 15.03 -7.22
CA LEU A 107 -21.44 15.92 -7.14
C LEU A 107 -21.65 17.00 -6.07
N ALA A 108 -22.48 16.72 -5.05
CA ALA A 108 -22.85 17.65 -3.99
C ALA A 108 -23.43 18.97 -4.54
N VAL A 109 -22.79 20.10 -4.24
CA VAL A 109 -23.22 21.44 -4.69
C VAL A 109 -23.22 21.59 -6.21
N ASN A 110 -22.45 20.77 -6.93
CA ASN A 110 -22.41 20.75 -8.40
C ASN A 110 -23.56 19.96 -9.02
N GLY A 111 -24.45 19.43 -8.19
CA GLY A 111 -25.71 18.85 -8.61
C GLY A 111 -25.71 17.33 -8.64
N ARG A 112 -26.94 16.81 -8.68
CA ARG A 112 -27.25 15.39 -8.64
C ARG A 112 -27.97 14.98 -9.92
N ARG A 113 -27.66 13.81 -10.46
CA ARG A 113 -28.23 13.31 -11.71
C ARG A 113 -28.99 12.01 -11.46
N ASN A 114 -30.12 11.84 -12.17
CA ASN A 114 -30.97 10.64 -12.07
C ASN A 114 -30.36 9.44 -12.83
N VAL A 115 -29.12 9.08 -12.49
CA VAL A 115 -28.37 7.98 -13.09
C VAL A 115 -27.57 7.27 -11.99
N ALA A 116 -27.53 5.94 -12.02
CA ALA A 116 -26.71 5.16 -11.09
C ALA A 116 -25.22 5.51 -11.24
N ALA A 117 -24.56 5.77 -10.11
CA ALA A 117 -23.12 5.91 -10.04
C ALA A 117 -22.45 4.53 -10.15
N ASN A 118 -21.27 4.50 -10.74
CA ASN A 118 -20.42 3.30 -10.80
C ASN A 118 -18.98 3.59 -10.38
N HIS A 119 -18.69 4.82 -9.95
CA HIS A 119 -17.40 5.20 -9.38
C HIS A 119 -17.61 6.18 -8.20
N ALA A 120 -16.68 6.17 -7.25
CA ALA A 120 -16.53 7.17 -6.20
C ALA A 120 -15.19 7.88 -6.38
N LEU A 121 -15.22 9.20 -6.58
CA LEU A 121 -14.04 10.05 -6.55
C LEU A 121 -13.78 10.49 -5.11
N VAL A 122 -12.61 10.18 -4.57
CA VAL A 122 -12.27 10.47 -3.17
C VAL A 122 -11.07 11.41 -3.10
N PHE A 123 -11.18 12.44 -2.26
CA PHE A 123 -10.11 13.38 -1.96
C PHE A 123 -9.58 13.14 -0.54
N MET A 124 -8.27 12.99 -0.42
CA MET A 124 -7.57 12.74 0.83
C MET A 124 -6.47 13.78 1.02
N LEU A 125 -6.39 14.33 2.22
CA LEU A 125 -5.32 15.23 2.65
C LEU A 125 -4.23 14.43 3.35
N SER A 126 -2.97 14.71 3.03
CA SER A 126 -1.81 14.10 3.69
C SER A 126 -0.84 15.18 4.15
N GLY A 127 -0.42 15.13 5.41
CA GLY A 127 0.67 15.99 5.90
C GLY A 127 2.00 15.63 5.25
N LEU A 128 2.83 16.65 4.99
CA LEU A 128 4.18 16.47 4.41
C LEU A 128 5.25 16.32 5.49
N HIS A 129 5.26 17.23 6.48
CA HIS A 129 6.26 17.19 7.55
C HIS A 129 5.89 16.15 8.62
N LYS A 130 4.67 16.22 9.14
CA LYS A 130 4.12 15.22 10.06
C LYS A 130 3.25 14.22 9.31
N VAL A 131 3.46 12.93 9.58
CA VAL A 131 2.68 11.87 8.95
C VAL A 131 1.27 11.83 9.54
N TRP A 132 0.30 12.30 8.76
CA TRP A 132 -1.13 12.15 9.04
C TRP A 132 -1.90 12.15 7.72
N LYS A 133 -3.04 11.47 7.69
CA LYS A 133 -3.90 11.38 6.49
C LYS A 133 -5.37 11.47 6.90
N GLN A 134 -6.18 12.16 6.09
CA GLN A 134 -7.61 12.27 6.33
C GLN A 134 -8.38 12.43 5.02
N PRO A 135 -9.38 11.57 4.74
CA PRO A 135 -10.36 11.82 3.69
C PRO A 135 -11.15 13.11 4.00
N ILE A 136 -11.24 14.01 3.02
CA ILE A 136 -11.89 15.32 3.20
C ILE A 136 -13.22 15.37 2.44
N ALA A 137 -13.28 14.78 1.25
CA ALA A 137 -14.46 14.81 0.40
C ALA A 137 -14.57 13.54 -0.45
N TYR A 138 -15.79 13.21 -0.84
CA TYR A 138 -16.06 12.17 -1.83
C TYR A 138 -17.26 12.54 -2.70
N TYR A 139 -17.27 12.05 -3.94
CA TYR A 139 -18.30 12.32 -4.92
C TYR A 139 -18.66 11.05 -5.68
N PHE A 140 -19.90 10.91 -6.11
CA PHE A 140 -20.35 9.77 -6.90
C PHE A 140 -20.45 10.14 -8.38
N THR A 141 -19.78 9.37 -9.23
CA THR A 141 -19.65 9.65 -10.66
C THR A 141 -20.13 8.44 -11.47
N LYS A 142 -20.48 8.71 -12.73
CA LYS A 142 -20.73 7.67 -13.73
C LYS A 142 -19.60 7.72 -14.76
N ASN A 143 -18.91 6.60 -14.89
CA ASN A 143 -17.66 6.46 -15.62
C ASN A 143 -16.66 7.50 -15.10
N GLN A 144 -16.06 8.29 -15.98
CA GLN A 144 -15.16 9.37 -15.61
C GLN A 144 -15.94 10.66 -15.35
N ILE A 145 -15.51 11.41 -14.34
CA ILE A 145 -16.01 12.76 -14.12
C ILE A 145 -15.69 13.67 -15.33
N PRO A 146 -16.55 14.64 -15.72
CA PRO A 146 -16.18 15.62 -16.72
C PRO A 146 -15.02 16.51 -16.22
N THR A 147 -14.04 16.79 -17.09
CA THR A 147 -12.85 17.59 -16.76
C THR A 147 -13.19 18.95 -16.14
N ALA A 148 -14.21 19.64 -16.67
CA ALA A 148 -14.64 20.94 -16.16
C ALA A 148 -15.18 20.86 -14.71
N GLU A 149 -15.87 19.77 -14.36
CA GLU A 149 -16.40 19.56 -13.02
C GLU A 149 -15.30 19.18 -12.03
N LEU A 150 -14.38 18.29 -12.43
CA LEU A 150 -13.21 17.96 -11.61
C LEU A 150 -12.37 19.20 -11.29
N LYS A 151 -12.16 20.07 -12.28
CA LYS A 151 -11.44 21.33 -12.10
C LYS A 151 -12.07 22.21 -11.02
N LYS A 152 -13.39 22.41 -11.08
CA LYS A 152 -14.14 23.19 -10.09
C LYS A 152 -13.99 22.58 -8.69
N ILE A 153 -14.17 21.27 -8.58
CA ILE A 153 -14.06 20.54 -7.30
C ILE A 153 -12.66 20.69 -6.68
N ILE A 154 -11.59 20.57 -7.48
CA ILE A 154 -10.21 20.75 -6.98
C ILE A 154 -10.03 22.15 -6.40
N VAL A 155 -10.43 23.19 -7.13
CA VAL A 155 -10.29 24.59 -6.68
C VAL A 155 -11.14 24.87 -5.44
N GLU A 156 -12.35 24.33 -5.36
CA GLU A 156 -13.23 24.45 -4.20
C GLU A 156 -12.62 23.81 -2.96
N ILE A 157 -12.14 22.57 -3.06
CA ILE A 157 -11.50 21.87 -1.94
C ILE A 157 -10.26 22.62 -1.46
N ILE A 158 -9.39 23.06 -2.37
CA ILE A 158 -8.19 23.82 -1.99
C ILE A 158 -8.58 25.13 -1.29
N THR A 159 -9.58 25.84 -1.81
CA THR A 159 -10.05 27.09 -1.21
C THR A 159 -10.57 26.88 0.22
N GLN A 160 -11.37 25.82 0.44
CA GLN A 160 -11.88 25.48 1.76
C GLN A 160 -10.75 25.08 2.73
N LEU A 161 -9.76 24.31 2.26
CA LEU A 161 -8.61 23.92 3.07
C LEU A 161 -7.71 25.12 3.43
N GLN A 162 -7.51 26.06 2.51
CA GLN A 162 -6.78 27.30 2.78
C GLN A 162 -7.48 28.17 3.83
N SER A 163 -8.82 28.21 3.83
CA SER A 163 -9.60 28.97 4.82
C SER A 163 -9.34 28.52 6.27
N ILE A 164 -9.00 27.23 6.47
CA ILE A 164 -8.66 26.66 7.78
C ILE A 164 -7.14 26.62 8.04
N SER A 165 -6.36 27.45 7.31
CA SER A 165 -4.90 27.58 7.43
C SER A 165 -4.09 26.34 7.06
N VAL A 166 -4.63 25.45 6.22
CA VAL A 166 -3.84 24.36 5.60
C VAL A 166 -3.17 24.87 4.33
N ARG A 167 -1.88 24.59 4.16
CA ARG A 167 -1.12 25.03 2.97
C ARG A 167 -0.95 23.86 2.00
N ILE A 168 -1.57 23.94 0.83
CA ILE A 168 -1.55 22.87 -0.19
C ILE A 168 -0.38 23.08 -1.14
N VAL A 169 0.70 22.31 -0.93
CA VAL A 169 1.93 22.42 -1.73
C VAL A 169 1.81 21.68 -3.05
N CYS A 170 1.12 20.53 -3.06
CA CYS A 170 0.96 19.74 -4.27
C CYS A 170 -0.37 18.98 -4.32
N CYS A 171 -0.80 18.71 -5.56
CA CYS A 171 -1.87 17.79 -5.90
C CYS A 171 -1.29 16.52 -6.52
N VAL A 172 -1.69 15.36 -6.01
CA VAL A 172 -1.25 14.04 -6.50
C VAL A 172 -2.45 13.26 -7.04
N CYS A 173 -2.33 12.73 -8.25
CA CYS A 173 -3.35 11.86 -8.85
C CYS A 173 -2.72 10.84 -9.80
N ASP A 174 -3.53 9.90 -10.28
CA ASP A 174 -3.13 8.95 -11.32
C ASP A 174 -2.97 9.64 -12.70
N GLN A 175 -2.76 8.84 -13.75
CA GLN A 175 -2.62 9.34 -15.12
C GLN A 175 -3.91 9.24 -15.95
N GLY A 176 -5.08 9.21 -15.29
CA GLY A 176 -6.37 9.24 -15.96
C GLY A 176 -6.47 10.42 -16.94
N SER A 177 -7.11 10.20 -18.10
CA SER A 177 -7.26 11.21 -19.14
C SER A 177 -7.92 12.48 -18.61
N THR A 178 -8.96 12.31 -17.80
CA THR A 178 -9.68 13.41 -17.15
C THR A 178 -8.81 14.15 -16.14
N ASN A 179 -8.13 13.43 -15.26
CA ASN A 179 -7.25 14.00 -14.22
C ASN A 179 -6.13 14.83 -14.86
N SER A 180 -5.46 14.23 -15.84
CA SER A 180 -4.41 14.89 -16.63
C SER A 180 -4.94 16.12 -17.39
N ALA A 181 -6.17 16.07 -17.91
CA ALA A 181 -6.80 17.20 -18.59
C ALA A 181 -7.16 18.34 -17.63
N ALA A 182 -7.69 18.02 -16.45
CA ALA A 182 -8.09 19.02 -15.46
C ALA A 182 -6.87 19.78 -14.93
N LEU A 183 -5.82 19.06 -14.55
CA LEU A 183 -4.58 19.65 -14.08
C LEU A 183 -3.90 20.50 -15.17
N ARG A 184 -3.89 20.04 -16.42
CA ARG A 184 -3.33 20.83 -17.53
C ARG A 184 -4.10 22.12 -17.78
N GLN A 185 -5.43 22.10 -17.68
CA GLN A 185 -6.25 23.31 -17.82
C GLN A 185 -5.98 24.30 -16.69
N LEU A 186 -5.89 23.81 -15.44
CA LEU A 186 -5.52 24.65 -14.28
C LEU A 186 -4.14 25.31 -14.47
N VAL A 187 -3.14 24.53 -14.89
CA VAL A 187 -1.79 25.05 -15.16
C VAL A 187 -1.83 26.08 -16.29
N ALA A 188 -2.56 25.83 -17.38
CA ALA A 188 -2.65 26.75 -18.51
C ALA A 188 -3.35 28.08 -18.15
N GLU A 189 -4.31 28.06 -17.22
CA GLU A 189 -5.04 29.24 -16.76
C GLU A 189 -4.20 30.14 -15.84
N CYS A 190 -3.29 29.55 -15.05
CA CYS A 190 -2.50 30.28 -14.05
C CYS A 190 -1.04 30.51 -14.42
N ASN A 191 -0.49 29.79 -15.41
CA ASN A 191 0.94 29.81 -15.74
C ASN A 191 1.18 30.23 -17.20
N SER A 192 0.93 31.52 -17.49
CA SER A 192 1.21 32.13 -18.80
C SER A 192 2.65 31.93 -19.26
N ASP A 193 3.57 31.90 -18.29
CA ASP A 193 5.01 31.88 -18.52
C ASP A 193 5.55 30.47 -18.75
N LYS A 194 4.71 29.43 -18.63
CA LYS A 194 5.03 28.01 -18.83
C LYS A 194 6.24 27.53 -18.02
N ARG A 195 6.47 28.11 -16.84
CA ARG A 195 7.67 27.84 -16.01
C ARG A 195 7.63 26.51 -15.25
N GLY A 196 6.54 25.75 -15.34
CA GLY A 196 6.46 24.43 -14.71
C GLY A 196 5.04 23.90 -14.53
N PRO A 197 4.89 22.68 -13.98
CA PRO A 197 3.59 22.03 -13.81
C PRO A 197 2.91 22.50 -12.50
N TYR A 198 2.65 23.81 -12.37
CA TYR A 198 2.00 24.41 -11.19
C TYR A 198 0.84 25.33 -11.59
N PHE A 199 -0.09 25.51 -10.66
CA PHE A 199 -1.19 26.46 -10.75
C PHE A 199 -1.35 27.20 -9.40
N THR A 200 -2.15 28.26 -9.38
CA THR A 200 -2.29 29.11 -8.19
C THR A 200 -3.74 29.15 -7.75
N VAL A 201 -4.00 28.97 -6.45
CA VAL A 201 -5.33 29.13 -5.84
C VAL A 201 -5.20 30.11 -4.67
N ASN A 202 -5.98 31.19 -4.71
CA ASN A 202 -5.95 32.29 -3.72
C ASN A 202 -4.54 32.86 -3.45
N GLY A 203 -3.72 32.96 -4.49
CA GLY A 203 -2.35 33.49 -4.40
C GLY A 203 -1.29 32.49 -3.93
N GLU A 204 -1.67 31.26 -3.52
CA GLU A 204 -0.70 30.21 -3.17
C GLU A 204 -0.46 29.25 -4.34
N VAL A 205 0.80 28.86 -4.52
CA VAL A 205 1.23 27.96 -5.59
C VAL A 205 1.03 26.51 -5.18
N THR A 206 0.39 25.73 -6.06
CA THR A 206 0.22 24.28 -5.92
C THR A 206 0.84 23.56 -7.13
N VAL A 207 1.76 22.65 -6.85
CA VAL A 207 2.44 21.81 -7.86
C VAL A 207 1.59 20.60 -8.21
N THR A 208 1.62 20.17 -9.47
CA THR A 208 0.95 18.94 -9.92
C THR A 208 1.94 17.80 -10.01
N VAL A 209 1.58 16.65 -9.44
CA VAL A 209 2.40 15.44 -9.39
C VAL A 209 1.55 14.25 -9.79
N HIS A 210 2.11 13.35 -10.59
CA HIS A 210 1.49 12.06 -10.89
C HIS A 210 2.07 10.96 -10.02
N ASP A 211 1.26 9.96 -9.70
CA ASP A 211 1.67 8.84 -8.87
C ASP A 211 2.87 8.06 -9.47
N PRO A 212 4.05 8.06 -8.80
CA PRO A 212 5.24 7.39 -9.32
C PRO A 212 5.11 5.86 -9.47
N PRO A 213 4.50 5.12 -8.53
CA PRO A 213 4.18 3.70 -8.74
C PRO A 213 3.37 3.41 -10.01
N HIS A 214 2.38 4.24 -10.34
CA HIS A 214 1.63 4.14 -11.60
C HIS A 214 2.52 4.41 -12.82
N LEU A 215 3.41 5.40 -12.76
CA LEU A 215 4.39 5.67 -13.82
C LEU A 215 5.32 4.49 -14.09
N LEU A 216 5.86 3.86 -13.03
CA LEU A 216 6.73 2.69 -13.16
C LEU A 216 6.00 1.51 -13.83
N LYS A 217 4.76 1.24 -13.43
CA LYS A 217 3.91 0.22 -14.09
C LYS A 217 3.72 0.54 -15.57
N ASN A 218 3.52 1.80 -15.92
CA ASN A 218 3.33 2.22 -17.31
C ASN A 218 4.60 2.09 -18.15
N ILE A 219 5.77 2.42 -17.60
CA ILE A 219 7.07 2.19 -18.25
C ILE A 219 7.27 0.71 -18.53
N ARG A 220 7.04 -0.15 -17.52
CA ARG A 220 7.10 -1.62 -17.67
C ARG A 220 6.14 -2.09 -18.76
N ASN A 221 4.88 -1.67 -18.71
CA ASN A 221 3.86 -2.07 -19.69
C ASN A 221 4.18 -1.56 -21.10
N ALA A 222 4.83 -0.40 -21.24
CA ALA A 222 5.29 0.12 -22.52
C ALA A 222 6.44 -0.71 -23.08
N LEU A 223 7.45 -1.03 -22.27
CA LEU A 223 8.58 -1.89 -22.66
C LEU A 223 8.11 -3.30 -23.05
N MET A 224 7.07 -3.81 -22.39
CA MET A 224 6.43 -5.06 -22.77
C MET A 224 5.70 -5.02 -24.12
N LYS A 225 5.31 -3.85 -24.62
CA LYS A 225 4.53 -3.76 -25.85
C LYS A 225 5.37 -3.26 -27.04
N TYR A 226 6.40 -2.49 -26.74
CA TYR A 226 7.22 -1.79 -27.70
C TYR A 226 8.69 -1.85 -27.27
N ASP A 227 9.58 -1.76 -28.25
CA ASP A 227 10.97 -1.48 -27.97
C ASP A 227 11.10 0.01 -27.64
N ILE A 228 11.95 0.36 -26.68
CA ILE A 228 12.15 1.76 -26.28
C ILE A 228 13.50 2.21 -26.81
N GLU A 229 13.49 3.11 -27.79
CA GLU A 229 14.68 3.82 -28.24
C GLU A 229 14.98 5.00 -27.31
N PHE A 230 16.24 5.13 -26.90
CA PHE A 230 16.72 6.19 -26.03
C PHE A 230 18.18 6.52 -26.37
N GLU A 231 18.67 7.69 -25.95
CA GLU A 231 20.08 8.13 -26.11
C GLU A 231 20.70 7.75 -27.46
N ASP A 232 20.26 8.41 -28.56
CA ASP A 232 20.75 8.25 -29.93
C ASP A 232 21.26 6.83 -30.30
N LYS A 233 20.34 5.98 -30.77
CA LYS A 233 20.54 4.61 -31.29
C LYS A 233 20.63 3.47 -30.26
N LYS A 234 20.38 3.71 -28.97
CA LYS A 234 20.21 2.61 -28.01
C LYS A 234 18.76 2.13 -28.00
N THR A 235 18.56 0.84 -27.75
CA THR A 235 17.23 0.22 -27.73
C THR A 235 17.08 -0.74 -26.56
N ALA A 236 16.10 -0.48 -25.70
CA ALA A 236 15.70 -1.38 -24.63
C ALA A 236 14.59 -2.32 -25.10
N LYS A 237 14.71 -3.61 -24.78
CA LYS A 237 13.80 -4.66 -25.24
C LYS A 237 13.38 -5.56 -24.08
N TRP A 238 12.09 -5.87 -23.98
CA TRP A 238 11.58 -6.77 -22.94
C TRP A 238 12.13 -8.20 -23.06
N GLN A 239 12.48 -8.64 -24.27
CA GLN A 239 13.02 -9.97 -24.52
C GLN A 239 14.34 -10.18 -23.79
N HIS A 240 15.17 -9.15 -23.65
CA HIS A 240 16.41 -9.27 -22.89
C HIS A 240 16.12 -9.56 -21.42
N ILE A 241 15.09 -8.93 -20.83
CA ILE A 241 14.66 -9.20 -19.44
C ILE A 241 14.19 -10.65 -19.28
N VAL A 242 13.36 -11.14 -20.22
CA VAL A 242 12.86 -12.53 -20.18
C VAL A 242 14.02 -13.52 -20.34
N ALA A 243 14.87 -13.32 -21.33
CA ALA A 243 16.02 -14.20 -21.59
C ALA A 243 17.01 -14.21 -20.41
N CYS A 244 17.26 -13.05 -19.80
CA CYS A 244 18.10 -12.91 -18.60
C CYS A 244 17.55 -13.74 -17.45
N PHE A 245 16.26 -13.65 -17.16
CA PHE A 245 15.62 -14.45 -16.12
C PHE A 245 15.67 -15.95 -16.42
N GLU A 246 15.38 -16.35 -17.66
CA GLU A 246 15.40 -17.77 -18.04
C GLU A 246 16.79 -18.37 -17.91
N PHE A 247 17.82 -17.64 -18.33
CA PHE A 247 19.20 -18.06 -18.16
C PHE A 247 19.57 -18.14 -16.67
N ASP A 248 19.23 -17.13 -15.87
CA ASP A 248 19.53 -17.12 -14.44
C ASP A 248 18.81 -18.26 -13.70
N SER A 249 17.58 -18.60 -14.09
CA SER A 249 16.78 -19.66 -13.48
C SER A 249 17.39 -21.07 -13.61
N GLN A 250 18.27 -21.27 -14.59
CA GLN A 250 18.98 -22.54 -14.81
C GLN A 250 20.25 -22.66 -13.96
N ARG A 251 20.68 -21.57 -13.32
CA ARG A 251 21.91 -21.52 -12.52
C ARG A 251 21.62 -22.01 -11.10
N ILE A 252 22.63 -22.63 -10.50
CA ILE A 252 22.59 -23.07 -9.09
C ILE A 252 22.46 -21.86 -8.15
N PHE A 253 23.23 -20.81 -8.42
CA PHE A 253 23.20 -19.55 -7.67
C PHE A 253 22.60 -18.46 -8.54
N GLN A 254 21.34 -18.14 -8.25
CA GLN A 254 20.54 -17.18 -9.01
C GLN A 254 20.87 -15.75 -8.58
N CYS A 255 21.08 -14.87 -9.55
CA CYS A 255 21.22 -13.43 -9.34
C CYS A 255 19.86 -12.73 -9.12
N LEU A 256 18.77 -13.34 -9.56
CA LEU A 256 17.41 -12.80 -9.54
C LEU A 256 16.43 -13.60 -8.66
N PRO A 257 16.77 -13.95 -7.40
CA PRO A 257 15.95 -14.84 -6.57
C PRO A 257 14.58 -14.25 -6.20
N LYS A 258 14.41 -12.93 -6.32
CA LYS A 258 13.15 -12.24 -6.03
C LYS A 258 12.16 -12.31 -7.19
N LEU A 259 12.57 -12.74 -8.38
CA LEU A 259 11.69 -12.83 -9.56
C LEU A 259 11.14 -14.25 -9.70
N THR A 260 9.87 -14.33 -10.07
CA THR A 260 9.19 -15.59 -10.38
C THR A 260 8.78 -15.61 -11.85
N LYS A 261 8.50 -16.80 -12.40
CA LYS A 261 8.05 -16.94 -13.79
C LYS A 261 6.74 -16.18 -14.03
N GLU A 262 5.87 -16.13 -13.02
CA GLU A 262 4.58 -15.41 -13.02
C GLU A 262 4.76 -13.89 -13.14
N ASP A 263 5.87 -13.34 -12.62
CA ASP A 263 6.17 -11.90 -12.71
C ASP A 263 6.44 -11.45 -14.16
N LEU A 264 6.85 -12.38 -15.03
CA LEU A 264 7.14 -12.15 -16.44
C LEU A 264 5.99 -12.64 -17.35
N MET A 265 5.28 -13.69 -16.94
CA MET A 265 4.10 -14.26 -17.60
C MET A 265 2.82 -13.45 -17.28
N LEU A 266 2.80 -12.20 -17.72
CA LEU A 266 1.74 -11.23 -17.41
C LEU A 266 0.46 -11.40 -18.26
N GLN A 267 0.09 -12.65 -18.55
CA GLN A 267 -1.15 -13.00 -19.26
C GLN A 267 -2.39 -12.53 -18.48
N LYS A 268 -2.28 -12.54 -17.14
CA LYS A 268 -3.36 -12.16 -16.22
C LYS A 268 -3.33 -10.65 -15.93
N SER A 269 -4.44 -9.96 -16.19
CA SER A 269 -4.55 -8.50 -16.07
C SER A 269 -4.19 -7.94 -14.68
N TYR A 270 -4.40 -8.69 -13.60
CA TYR A 270 -4.13 -8.21 -12.24
C TYR A 270 -2.64 -8.11 -11.91
N MET A 271 -1.79 -8.96 -12.50
CA MET A 271 -0.33 -8.86 -12.33
C MET A 271 0.24 -7.59 -12.97
N LYS A 272 -0.39 -7.07 -14.02
CA LYS A 272 -0.03 -5.78 -14.62
C LYS A 272 -0.29 -4.59 -13.69
N MET A 273 -1.16 -4.76 -12.70
CA MET A 273 -1.50 -3.73 -11.72
C MET A 273 -0.61 -3.75 -10.47
N ARG A 274 0.14 -4.84 -10.23
CA ARG A 274 1.04 -4.97 -9.08
C ARG A 274 2.30 -4.14 -9.28
N VAL A 275 2.51 -3.17 -8.40
CA VAL A 275 3.70 -2.29 -8.40
C VAL A 275 4.96 -3.10 -8.07
N CYS A 276 4.89 -4.00 -7.09
CA CYS A 276 6.04 -4.82 -6.69
C CYS A 276 6.59 -5.70 -7.82
N VAL A 277 5.74 -6.12 -8.76
CA VAL A 277 6.17 -6.84 -9.96
C VAL A 277 6.96 -5.91 -10.88
N ALA A 278 6.43 -4.71 -11.17
CA ALA A 278 7.12 -3.72 -12.00
C ALA A 278 8.47 -3.32 -11.40
N ALA A 279 8.52 -3.04 -10.09
CA ALA A 279 9.75 -2.70 -9.37
C ALA A 279 10.79 -3.83 -9.41
N ARG A 280 10.40 -5.09 -9.23
CA ARG A 280 11.34 -6.22 -9.35
C ARG A 280 11.85 -6.39 -10.78
N THR A 281 10.99 -6.24 -11.79
CA THR A 281 11.37 -6.40 -13.21
C THR A 281 12.22 -5.26 -13.74
N LEU A 282 12.13 -4.07 -13.13
CA LEU A 282 12.88 -2.87 -13.50
C LEU A 282 13.77 -2.42 -12.33
N SER A 283 14.50 -3.37 -11.75
CA SER A 283 15.36 -3.13 -10.58
C SER A 283 16.83 -3.02 -10.97
N TYR A 284 17.64 -2.40 -10.11
CA TYR A 284 19.09 -2.44 -10.23
C TYR A 284 19.65 -3.86 -10.36
N THR A 285 19.11 -4.83 -9.60
CA THR A 285 19.54 -6.23 -9.67
C THR A 285 19.28 -6.85 -11.05
N MET A 286 18.16 -6.51 -11.70
CA MET A 286 17.90 -6.90 -13.09
C MET A 286 18.91 -6.26 -14.06
N ALA A 287 19.22 -4.98 -13.89
CA ALA A 287 20.22 -4.30 -14.70
C ALA A 287 21.62 -4.96 -14.57
N ALA A 288 22.05 -5.25 -13.35
CA ALA A 288 23.33 -5.89 -13.07
C ALA A 288 23.40 -7.32 -13.67
N ALA A 289 22.32 -8.09 -13.58
CA ALA A 289 22.23 -9.42 -14.20
C ALA A 289 22.31 -9.33 -15.73
N LEU A 290 21.58 -8.39 -16.34
CA LEU A 290 21.63 -8.13 -17.78
C LEU A 290 23.03 -7.76 -18.26
N GLU A 291 23.72 -6.86 -17.55
CA GLU A 291 25.10 -6.48 -17.85
C GLU A 291 26.04 -7.69 -17.75
N THR A 292 25.97 -8.43 -16.63
CA THR A 292 26.82 -9.61 -16.37
C THR A 292 26.68 -10.67 -17.46
N PHE A 293 25.44 -10.98 -17.88
CA PHE A 293 25.20 -12.01 -18.88
C PHE A 293 25.36 -11.51 -20.33
N SER A 294 25.37 -10.19 -20.56
CA SER A 294 25.67 -9.61 -21.87
C SER A 294 27.10 -9.85 -22.34
N VAL A 295 28.03 -10.06 -21.40
CA VAL A 295 29.44 -10.34 -21.72
C VAL A 295 29.64 -11.77 -22.22
N SER A 296 28.82 -12.73 -21.78
CA SER A 296 29.04 -14.16 -22.01
C SER A 296 28.01 -14.82 -22.94
N THR A 297 26.76 -14.35 -22.93
CA THR A 297 25.62 -15.15 -23.45
C THR A 297 24.68 -14.34 -24.34
N PHE A 298 24.46 -13.06 -24.04
CA PHE A 298 23.52 -12.22 -24.80
C PHE A 298 24.21 -11.32 -25.82
N SER A 299 23.43 -10.82 -26.80
CA SER A 299 23.89 -9.77 -27.71
C SER A 299 24.35 -8.55 -26.93
N SER A 300 25.33 -7.80 -27.45
CA SER A 300 25.75 -6.50 -26.90
C SER A 300 24.59 -5.51 -26.77
N ASP A 301 23.52 -5.69 -27.54
CA ASP A 301 22.25 -4.95 -27.41
C ASP A 301 21.59 -5.08 -26.02
N ALA A 302 21.85 -6.17 -25.28
CA ALA A 302 21.31 -6.35 -23.93
C ALA A 302 21.86 -5.32 -22.93
N LEU A 303 23.08 -4.81 -23.18
CA LEU A 303 23.68 -3.74 -22.38
C LEU A 303 22.87 -2.45 -22.45
N HIS A 304 22.26 -2.15 -23.60
CA HIS A 304 21.33 -1.02 -23.72
C HIS A 304 20.10 -1.22 -22.81
N THR A 305 19.60 -2.44 -22.67
CA THR A 305 18.47 -2.71 -21.77
C THR A 305 18.90 -2.62 -20.30
N ALA A 306 20.09 -3.09 -19.95
CA ALA A 306 20.66 -2.91 -18.61
C ALA A 306 20.71 -1.42 -18.21
N GLN A 307 21.30 -0.59 -19.08
CA GLN A 307 21.38 0.87 -18.86
C GLN A 307 20.01 1.52 -18.71
N PHE A 308 19.03 1.14 -19.54
CA PHE A 308 17.67 1.66 -19.43
C PHE A 308 17.02 1.27 -18.09
N VAL A 309 17.13 0.01 -17.69
CA VAL A 309 16.55 -0.49 -16.43
C VAL A 309 17.17 0.21 -15.23
N GLU A 310 18.50 0.38 -15.22
CA GLU A 310 19.21 1.11 -14.16
C GLU A 310 18.73 2.58 -14.05
N GLN A 311 18.55 3.26 -15.19
CA GLN A 311 18.04 4.64 -15.21
C GLN A 311 16.62 4.74 -14.66
N VAL A 312 15.76 3.75 -14.96
CA VAL A 312 14.39 3.70 -14.44
C VAL A 312 14.36 3.39 -12.95
N ASP A 313 15.19 2.47 -12.47
CA ASP A 313 15.32 2.15 -11.03
C ASP A 313 15.76 3.38 -10.23
N LYS A 314 16.83 4.05 -10.68
CA LYS A 314 17.31 5.31 -10.08
C LYS A 314 16.26 6.41 -10.09
N LEU A 315 15.48 6.52 -11.17
CA LEU A 315 14.39 7.48 -11.26
C LEU A 315 13.28 7.16 -10.26
N PHE A 316 12.91 5.89 -10.11
CA PHE A 316 11.88 5.49 -9.17
C PHE A 316 12.32 5.66 -7.71
N ASP A 317 13.55 5.28 -7.38
CA ASP A 317 14.13 5.49 -6.04
C ASP A 317 14.15 6.98 -5.66
N SER A 318 14.45 7.87 -6.62
CA SER A 318 14.50 9.33 -6.41
C SER A 318 13.18 10.00 -5.98
N VAL A 319 12.05 9.29 -6.09
CA VAL A 319 10.71 9.81 -5.79
C VAL A 319 9.91 8.89 -4.86
N ASN A 320 10.54 7.85 -4.29
CA ASN A 320 9.83 6.83 -3.52
C ASN A 320 10.54 6.46 -2.20
N ASP A 321 11.37 7.34 -1.67
CA ASP A 321 12.08 7.08 -0.40
C ASP A 321 11.57 7.89 0.80
N ARG A 322 11.95 7.43 2.00
CA ARG A 322 11.58 7.96 3.32
C ARG A 322 12.79 8.18 4.22
N THR A 323 13.99 7.77 3.81
CA THR A 323 15.20 7.92 4.63
C THR A 323 15.88 9.27 4.37
N PRO A 324 16.47 9.92 5.37
CA PRO A 324 17.16 11.21 5.18
C PRO A 324 18.50 11.09 4.45
N TYR A 325 19.12 9.91 4.46
CA TYR A 325 20.46 9.67 3.91
C TYR A 325 20.46 8.48 2.96
N PRO A 326 21.27 8.52 1.89
CA PRO A 326 21.29 7.45 0.91
C PRO A 326 21.85 6.15 1.47
N GLU A 327 21.22 5.05 1.10
CA GLU A 327 21.76 3.71 1.32
C GLU A 327 23.00 3.49 0.44
N LYS A 328 23.95 2.68 0.91
CA LYS A 328 25.18 2.38 0.17
C LYS A 328 24.85 1.74 -1.19
N GLY A 329 25.30 2.38 -2.27
CA GLY A 329 25.03 1.94 -3.64
C GLY A 329 23.70 2.41 -4.22
N LYS A 330 22.86 3.11 -3.45
CA LYS A 330 21.61 3.71 -3.90
C LYS A 330 21.58 5.21 -3.58
N ASP A 331 22.44 5.96 -4.25
CA ASP A 331 22.59 7.42 -4.08
C ASP A 331 21.28 8.22 -4.23
N MET A 332 20.33 7.70 -5.01
CA MET A 332 19.04 8.34 -5.29
C MET A 332 17.92 7.91 -4.32
N ARG A 333 18.17 6.92 -3.48
CA ARG A 333 17.23 6.47 -2.46
C ARG A 333 17.51 7.26 -1.18
N ALA A 334 17.06 8.50 -1.16
CA ALA A 334 17.07 9.39 0.01
C ALA A 334 16.06 10.53 -0.15
N CYS A 335 15.76 11.22 0.94
CA CYS A 335 15.00 12.47 0.91
C CYS A 335 15.77 13.56 0.15
N VAL A 336 15.02 14.39 -0.56
CA VAL A 336 15.58 15.51 -1.33
C VAL A 336 16.10 16.58 -0.38
N SER A 337 17.38 16.93 -0.52
CA SER A 337 18.03 18.02 0.21
C SER A 337 18.78 18.96 -0.74
N SER A 338 19.18 20.13 -0.24
CA SER A 338 19.99 21.10 -1.00
C SER A 338 21.35 20.55 -1.46
N THR A 339 21.88 19.57 -0.74
CA THR A 339 23.17 18.91 -1.02
C THR A 339 23.02 17.60 -1.79
N SER A 340 21.80 17.11 -1.99
CA SER A 340 21.55 15.85 -2.67
C SER A 340 21.71 15.97 -4.19
N LYS A 341 22.10 14.87 -4.83
CA LYS A 341 22.28 14.78 -6.30
C LYS A 341 20.95 14.76 -7.08
N HIS A 342 19.81 14.83 -6.39
CA HIS A 342 18.47 14.72 -6.98
C HIS A 342 18.22 15.73 -8.08
N ARG A 343 18.55 17.00 -7.83
CA ARG A 343 18.31 18.10 -8.78
C ARG A 343 19.02 17.85 -10.11
N ASP A 344 20.32 17.57 -10.05
CA ASP A 344 21.15 17.36 -11.25
C ASP A 344 20.72 16.09 -11.99
N PHE A 345 20.44 15.02 -11.25
CA PHE A 345 19.90 13.79 -11.81
C PHE A 345 18.57 14.03 -12.53
N TRP A 346 17.62 14.75 -11.94
CA TRP A 346 16.34 15.05 -12.58
C TRP A 346 16.49 15.91 -13.83
N TYR A 347 17.37 16.92 -13.83
CA TYR A 347 17.65 17.72 -15.04
C TYR A 347 18.24 16.87 -16.17
N SER A 348 19.16 15.95 -15.84
CA SER A 348 19.73 15.01 -16.79
C SER A 348 18.66 14.04 -17.32
N MET A 349 17.91 13.41 -16.43
CA MET A 349 16.90 12.42 -16.76
C MET A 349 15.73 13.02 -17.54
N PHE A 350 15.33 14.26 -17.24
CA PHE A 350 14.30 14.98 -17.99
C PHE A 350 14.66 15.12 -19.47
N LYS A 351 15.93 15.46 -19.79
CA LYS A 351 16.40 15.52 -21.18
C LYS A 351 16.32 14.15 -21.84
N LYS A 352 16.78 13.10 -21.16
CA LYS A 352 16.76 11.72 -21.66
C LYS A 352 15.33 11.24 -21.97
N ILE A 353 14.40 11.41 -21.03
CA ILE A 353 13.00 11.00 -21.19
C ILE A 353 12.35 11.70 -22.38
N ARG A 354 12.66 12.98 -22.62
CA ARG A 354 12.11 13.74 -23.75
C ARG A 354 12.48 13.14 -25.11
N ASP A 355 13.65 12.51 -25.18
CA ASP A 355 14.17 11.96 -26.42
C ASP A 355 13.80 10.47 -26.60
N MET A 356 13.20 9.83 -25.58
CA MET A 356 12.74 8.44 -25.64
C MET A 356 11.58 8.24 -26.62
N ARG A 357 11.61 7.14 -27.38
CA ARG A 357 10.58 6.80 -28.38
C ARG A 357 10.21 5.33 -28.28
N ALA A 358 8.90 5.05 -28.35
CA ALA A 358 8.40 3.69 -28.48
C ALA A 358 8.39 3.28 -29.97
N CYS A 359 9.05 2.18 -30.29
CA CYS A 359 9.15 1.63 -31.64
C CYS A 359 8.45 0.26 -31.72
N VAL A 360 7.73 0.04 -32.82
CA VAL A 360 7.09 -1.25 -33.10
C VAL A 360 8.15 -2.16 -33.72
N SER A 361 8.45 -3.28 -33.06
CA SER A 361 9.41 -4.27 -33.53
C SER A 361 9.15 -4.69 -34.98
N SER A 362 10.18 -4.65 -35.83
CA SER A 362 10.07 -4.93 -37.26
C SER A 362 10.08 -6.43 -37.62
N THR A 363 10.43 -7.33 -36.71
CA THR A 363 10.68 -8.75 -37.04
C THR A 363 9.44 -9.65 -36.92
N SER A 364 9.25 -10.55 -37.89
CA SER A 364 8.17 -11.55 -37.93
C SER A 364 8.27 -12.59 -36.81
N LYS A 365 9.48 -13.04 -36.44
CA LYS A 365 9.75 -13.95 -35.29
C LYS A 365 9.37 -13.34 -33.93
N HIS A 366 9.37 -12.02 -33.83
CA HIS A 366 8.94 -11.28 -32.63
C HIS A 366 7.45 -11.51 -32.33
N ARG A 367 6.63 -11.77 -33.35
CA ARG A 367 5.15 -11.89 -33.22
C ARG A 367 4.71 -13.23 -32.61
N ASP A 368 5.52 -14.27 -32.77
CA ASP A 368 5.23 -15.62 -32.28
C ASP A 368 5.73 -15.83 -30.84
N PHE A 369 6.85 -15.18 -30.47
CA PHE A 369 7.36 -15.15 -29.08
C PHE A 369 6.31 -14.57 -28.11
N TRP A 370 5.68 -13.44 -28.42
CA TRP A 370 4.64 -12.84 -27.57
C TRP A 370 3.42 -13.74 -27.36
N TYR A 371 3.10 -14.59 -28.33
CA TYR A 371 2.01 -15.56 -28.20
C TYR A 371 2.33 -16.65 -27.18
N SER A 372 3.59 -17.09 -27.10
CA SER A 372 4.02 -18.09 -26.11
C SER A 372 4.02 -17.59 -24.65
N TYR A 373 4.20 -16.28 -24.43
CA TYR A 373 4.06 -15.63 -23.11
C TYR A 373 2.70 -14.91 -22.93
N GLY A 374 1.75 -15.10 -23.86
CA GLY A 374 0.37 -14.57 -23.84
C GLY A 374 0.23 -13.05 -23.76
N VAL A 375 1.11 -12.32 -24.45
CA VAL A 375 1.00 -10.87 -24.66
C VAL A 375 0.23 -10.58 -25.96
N PRO A 376 -0.83 -9.76 -25.95
CA PRO A 376 -1.64 -9.49 -27.15
C PRO A 376 -0.84 -8.77 -28.25
N ARG A 377 -1.15 -9.07 -29.52
CA ARG A 377 -0.54 -8.40 -30.69
C ARG A 377 -0.71 -6.87 -30.61
N PRO A 378 0.35 -6.06 -30.82
CA PRO A 378 0.19 -4.63 -31.04
C PRO A 378 -0.64 -4.38 -32.31
N ARG A 379 -1.68 -3.54 -32.23
CA ARG A 379 -2.54 -3.21 -33.39
C ARG A 379 -1.76 -2.27 -34.32
N LYS A 380 -1.89 -2.44 -35.64
CA LYS A 380 -1.22 -1.61 -36.69
C LYS A 380 -1.47 -0.09 -36.54
N THR A 381 -2.47 0.32 -35.77
CA THR A 381 -2.87 1.71 -35.53
C THR A 381 -2.19 2.39 -34.33
N ASP A 382 -1.40 1.69 -33.52
CA ASP A 382 -0.76 2.25 -32.30
C ASP A 382 0.53 3.04 -32.60
N ARG A 383 0.52 3.98 -33.54
CA ARG A 383 1.67 4.87 -33.82
C ARG A 383 1.81 6.07 -32.87
N ARG A 384 1.04 6.12 -31.78
CA ARG A 384 1.12 7.21 -30.78
C ARG A 384 0.86 6.66 -29.38
N LEU A 385 1.93 6.30 -28.66
CA LEU A 385 1.85 6.00 -27.23
C LEU A 385 3.14 6.34 -26.48
N ILE A 386 3.68 7.52 -26.80
CA ILE A 386 4.34 8.48 -25.89
C ILE A 386 3.87 9.85 -26.45
N PRO A 387 3.40 10.85 -25.67
CA PRO A 387 2.68 12.01 -26.22
C PRO A 387 3.49 12.83 -27.24
N LYS A 388 3.39 12.47 -28.52
CA LYS A 388 3.82 13.29 -29.66
C LYS A 388 2.69 14.20 -30.14
N ILE A 389 1.95 14.75 -29.18
CA ILE A 389 0.92 15.77 -29.38
C ILE A 389 1.17 16.76 -28.25
N ILE A 390 1.82 17.89 -28.55
CA ILE A 390 1.66 19.21 -27.91
C ILE A 390 2.68 20.25 -28.44
N TYR A 391 3.83 19.89 -29.04
CA TYR A 391 4.83 20.92 -29.42
C TYR A 391 4.95 21.27 -30.92
N GLU A 392 4.63 20.39 -31.86
CA GLU A 392 4.89 20.66 -33.29
C GLU A 392 3.90 21.64 -33.94
N GLU A 393 2.68 21.77 -33.41
CA GLU A 393 1.66 22.69 -33.95
C GLU A 393 1.78 24.11 -33.40
N ALA A 394 2.32 24.24 -32.18
CA ALA A 394 2.69 25.53 -31.59
C ALA A 394 3.96 26.10 -32.24
N ALA A 395 4.97 25.25 -32.53
CA ALA A 395 6.19 25.67 -33.20
C ALA A 395 5.94 26.16 -34.64
N ARG A 396 5.02 25.53 -35.39
CA ARG A 396 4.63 25.99 -36.74
C ARG A 396 3.85 27.31 -36.75
N LYS A 397 3.08 27.61 -35.70
CA LYS A 397 2.34 28.89 -35.58
C LYS A 397 3.21 30.05 -35.10
N ILE A 398 4.31 29.77 -34.38
CA ILE A 398 5.26 30.80 -33.90
C ILE A 398 6.23 31.25 -35.01
N SER A 399 6.58 30.37 -35.95
CA SER A 399 7.52 30.68 -37.04
C SER A 399 7.00 31.66 -38.13
N LYS A 400 5.75 32.15 -38.05
CA LYS A 400 5.12 32.96 -39.12
C LYS A 400 4.67 34.38 -38.72
N ARG A 401 5.25 35.00 -37.69
CA ARG A 401 4.97 36.42 -37.37
C ARG A 401 6.24 37.29 -37.43
N PRO A 402 6.40 38.15 -38.47
CA PRO A 402 7.61 38.98 -38.67
C PRO A 402 7.78 40.16 -37.70
N LEU A 403 6.85 40.40 -36.76
CA LEU A 403 6.73 41.71 -36.10
C LEU A 403 7.39 41.86 -34.71
N LEU A 404 8.07 40.85 -34.16
CA LEU A 404 8.61 40.91 -32.78
C LEU A 404 10.14 41.05 -32.66
N GLN A 405 10.88 41.07 -33.77
CA GLN A 405 12.35 41.16 -33.72
C GLN A 405 12.90 42.58 -33.47
N LYS A 406 12.13 43.63 -33.81
CA LYS A 406 12.57 45.03 -33.62
C LYS A 406 12.44 45.50 -32.16
N ASP A 407 11.47 44.99 -31.42
CA ASP A 407 11.21 45.41 -30.03
C ASP A 407 12.12 44.70 -29.02
N LEU A 408 12.57 43.46 -29.33
CA LEU A 408 13.53 42.72 -28.51
C LEU A 408 14.93 43.36 -28.48
N LYS A 409 15.38 43.97 -29.60
CA LYS A 409 16.66 44.71 -29.64
C LYS A 409 16.63 46.01 -28.84
N LYS A 410 15.47 46.66 -28.72
CA LYS A 410 15.32 47.87 -27.88
C LYS A 410 15.32 47.55 -26.39
N LEU A 411 14.85 46.37 -25.99
CA LEU A 411 14.82 45.96 -24.58
C LEU A 411 16.19 45.50 -24.06
N ALA A 412 16.96 44.80 -24.90
CA ALA A 412 18.28 44.28 -24.53
C ALA A 412 19.30 45.40 -24.24
N ASN A 413 19.22 46.53 -24.95
CA ASN A 413 20.11 47.67 -24.74
C ASN A 413 19.78 48.48 -23.48
N LYS A 414 18.66 48.20 -22.80
CA LYS A 414 18.23 48.94 -21.60
C LYS A 414 18.62 48.25 -20.28
N PHE A 415 19.14 47.03 -20.35
CA PHE A 415 19.51 46.20 -19.19
C PHE A 415 21.03 46.14 -18.91
N MET A 416 21.85 46.79 -19.73
CA MET A 416 23.32 46.76 -19.63
C MET A 416 23.94 47.90 -18.76
N ASP A 417 23.13 48.77 -18.14
CA ASP A 417 23.64 49.99 -17.47
C ASP A 417 23.50 50.00 -15.92
N PHE A 418 23.36 48.87 -15.25
CA PHE A 418 23.34 48.84 -13.78
C PHE A 418 24.11 47.64 -13.22
N ASP A 419 25.42 47.82 -13.08
CA ASP A 419 26.23 47.20 -12.01
C ASP A 419 27.55 47.99 -11.86
N SER A 420 27.66 48.75 -10.77
CA SER A 420 28.93 49.13 -10.16
C SER A 420 28.68 49.39 -8.67
N ASP A 421 29.10 48.44 -7.83
CA ASP A 421 30.02 48.72 -6.71
C ASP A 421 30.32 47.42 -5.93
N GLU A 422 31.61 47.05 -5.94
CA GLU A 422 32.26 46.11 -5.02
C GLU A 422 32.23 46.68 -3.58
N SER A 423 32.20 45.87 -2.51
CA SER A 423 33.44 45.34 -1.94
C SER A 423 33.21 44.51 -0.66
N SER A 424 34.11 43.53 -0.49
CA SER A 424 34.69 42.94 0.74
C SER A 424 33.81 42.26 1.82
N ILE A 425 34.06 40.95 2.02
CA ILE A 425 34.60 40.35 3.27
C ILE A 425 35.05 38.89 2.98
N GLU A 426 36.26 38.56 3.44
CA GLU A 426 37.01 37.31 3.26
C GLU A 426 36.63 36.17 4.25
N PRO A 427 37.11 34.92 4.03
CA PRO A 427 36.54 33.70 4.59
C PRO A 427 37.20 33.26 5.91
N PHE A 428 36.40 32.65 6.80
CA PHE A 428 36.92 31.93 7.97
C PHE A 428 36.89 30.41 7.73
N THR A 429 38.07 29.82 7.85
CA THR A 429 38.33 28.39 7.95
C THR A 429 38.14 27.92 9.40
N SER A 430 37.57 26.73 9.61
CA SER A 430 37.95 25.89 10.75
C SER A 430 37.67 24.42 10.43
N SER A 431 38.76 23.65 10.50
CA SER A 431 38.78 22.24 10.85
C SER A 431 37.93 21.96 12.08
N ASP A 432 37.28 20.80 12.12
CA ASP A 432 37.58 19.81 13.15
C ASP A 432 36.97 18.46 12.80
N SER A 433 37.85 17.47 12.88
CA SER A 433 37.60 16.04 12.84
C SER A 433 36.87 15.59 14.09
N ASP A 434 35.82 14.79 13.95
CA ASP A 434 35.57 13.75 14.96
C ASP A 434 34.87 12.52 14.36
N SER A 435 35.52 11.39 14.62
CA SER A 435 35.13 10.04 14.23
C SER A 435 33.97 9.55 15.08
N TYR A 436 32.88 9.10 14.45
CA TYR A 436 31.87 8.29 15.11
C TYR A 436 31.37 7.16 14.21
N ARG A 437 31.44 5.94 14.72
CA ARG A 437 31.11 4.66 14.07
C ARG A 437 29.79 4.15 14.67
N PRO A 438 28.73 3.92 13.88
CA PRO A 438 27.61 3.12 14.35
C PRO A 438 27.60 1.73 13.70
N SER A 439 27.38 0.76 14.57
CA SER A 439 27.17 -0.67 14.35
C SER A 439 25.90 -0.97 13.55
N ASP A 440 26.04 -2.01 12.73
CA ASP A 440 25.04 -2.75 11.97
C ASP A 440 23.88 -3.27 12.85
N SER A 441 22.64 -3.10 12.38
CA SER A 441 21.51 -4.01 12.65
C SER A 441 20.29 -3.56 11.82
N SER A 442 20.09 -4.25 10.70
CA SER A 442 18.93 -4.18 9.83
C SER A 442 17.87 -5.18 10.30
N GLU A 443 16.68 -4.71 10.64
CA GLU A 443 15.47 -5.53 10.76
C GLU A 443 14.40 -4.91 9.85
N ASP A 444 14.23 -5.51 8.67
CA ASP A 444 13.14 -5.24 7.72
C ASP A 444 12.11 -6.36 7.86
N ASP A 445 11.06 -6.14 8.64
CA ASP A 445 9.90 -7.03 8.73
C ASP A 445 8.79 -6.56 7.78
N SER A 446 8.52 -7.37 6.75
CA SER A 446 7.32 -7.26 5.92
C SER A 446 6.59 -8.59 5.89
N ASP A 447 5.68 -8.78 6.84
CA ASP A 447 4.71 -9.86 6.85
C ASP A 447 3.48 -9.48 6.01
N ASP A 448 3.37 -10.09 4.82
CA ASP A 448 2.16 -10.08 3.99
C ASP A 448 1.50 -11.47 4.06
N ASP A 449 0.56 -11.64 4.99
CA ASP A 449 -0.30 -12.83 5.05
C ASP A 449 -1.46 -12.74 4.04
N PHE A 450 -1.63 -13.83 3.29
CA PHE A 450 -2.53 -13.97 2.15
C PHE A 450 -3.83 -14.67 2.56
N GLU A 451 -5.00 -14.04 2.40
CA GLU A 451 -6.30 -14.72 2.39
C GLU A 451 -6.86 -14.77 0.95
N GLU A 452 -7.02 -15.99 0.42
CA GLU A 452 -7.74 -16.26 -0.84
C GLU A 452 -9.27 -16.10 -0.68
N PRO A 453 -9.99 -15.57 -1.68
CA PRO A 453 -11.44 -15.60 -1.69
C PRO A 453 -11.96 -16.87 -2.39
N ALA A 454 -12.62 -17.72 -1.62
CA ALA A 454 -13.37 -18.89 -2.11
C ALA A 454 -14.50 -18.49 -3.08
N ARG A 455 -14.52 -19.09 -4.27
CA ARG A 455 -15.66 -19.04 -5.20
C ARG A 455 -16.51 -20.29 -5.05
N GLY A 456 -17.80 -20.09 -4.78
CA GLY A 456 -18.81 -21.13 -4.67
C GLY A 456 -19.08 -21.82 -6.01
N ILE A 457 -19.03 -23.16 -5.98
CA ILE A 457 -19.51 -24.03 -7.05
C ILE A 457 -20.88 -24.56 -6.64
N LYS A 458 -21.89 -24.25 -7.45
CA LYS A 458 -23.19 -24.94 -7.43
C LYS A 458 -22.98 -26.36 -7.98
N LYS A 459 -23.34 -27.39 -7.21
CA LYS A 459 -23.66 -28.72 -7.76
C LYS A 459 -24.98 -29.22 -7.19
N GLN A 460 -25.89 -29.50 -8.10
CA GLN A 460 -27.14 -30.22 -7.87
C GLN A 460 -26.85 -31.69 -7.58
N THR A 461 -27.65 -32.24 -6.69
CA THR A 461 -27.76 -33.63 -6.28
C THR A 461 -28.25 -34.54 -7.41
N LYS A 462 -27.68 -35.74 -7.52
CA LYS A 462 -28.45 -36.97 -7.76
C LYS A 462 -27.67 -38.21 -7.35
N VAL A 463 -28.35 -39.03 -6.56
CA VAL A 463 -27.93 -40.29 -5.91
C VAL A 463 -28.06 -41.47 -6.88
N LYS A 464 -27.13 -42.42 -6.83
CA LYS A 464 -27.43 -43.88 -6.83
C LYS A 464 -26.24 -44.72 -6.38
N ALA A 465 -26.57 -45.75 -5.58
CA ALA A 465 -25.72 -46.66 -4.83
C ALA A 465 -25.05 -47.77 -5.69
N PRO A 466 -24.07 -48.53 -5.14
CA PRO A 466 -23.21 -49.48 -5.87
C PRO A 466 -23.66 -50.94 -5.70
N PRO A 467 -22.94 -51.89 -6.34
CA PRO A 467 -22.82 -53.22 -5.75
C PRO A 467 -21.38 -53.78 -5.70
N SER A 468 -21.10 -54.38 -4.54
CA SER A 468 -20.47 -55.69 -4.27
C SER A 468 -19.05 -56.07 -4.72
N LEU A 469 -18.22 -56.31 -3.69
CA LEU A 469 -17.47 -57.54 -3.37
C LEU A 469 -16.63 -58.23 -4.46
N THR A 470 -15.33 -58.42 -4.20
CA THR A 470 -14.77 -59.75 -3.88
C THR A 470 -13.32 -59.68 -3.38
N GLN A 471 -13.03 -60.59 -2.46
CA GLN A 471 -11.78 -60.84 -1.74
C GLN A 471 -10.70 -61.46 -2.64
N THR A 472 -9.43 -61.36 -2.24
CA THR A 472 -8.58 -62.56 -2.00
C THR A 472 -7.30 -62.18 -1.23
N ASN A 473 -7.06 -62.93 -0.15
CA ASN A 473 -5.84 -63.03 0.66
C ASN A 473 -4.74 -63.82 -0.05
N GLN A 474 -3.49 -63.67 0.43
CA GLN A 474 -2.51 -64.74 0.77
C GLN A 474 -1.21 -64.06 1.27
N ASN A 475 -0.86 -64.15 2.56
CA ASN A 475 -0.02 -65.17 3.25
C ASN A 475 1.48 -65.01 2.92
N GLU A 476 2.35 -64.46 3.79
CA GLU A 476 3.07 -65.06 4.96
C GLU A 476 4.55 -65.42 4.59
N PRO A 477 5.50 -65.72 5.51
CA PRO A 477 6.04 -64.93 6.64
C PRO A 477 7.59 -65.10 6.80
N GLU A 478 8.12 -64.91 8.03
CA GLU A 478 9.44 -65.28 8.59
C GLU A 478 10.54 -64.17 8.65
N THR A 479 11.36 -63.98 9.68
CA THR A 479 11.43 -64.34 11.12
C THR A 479 12.61 -63.54 11.77
N GLY A 480 12.57 -63.30 13.09
CA GLY A 480 13.74 -63.03 13.96
C GLY A 480 13.94 -61.57 14.45
N SER A 481 13.51 -61.13 15.66
CA SER A 481 14.01 -61.42 17.04
C SER A 481 15.35 -60.68 17.32
N LEU A 482 15.64 -59.86 18.35
CA LEU A 482 15.21 -59.56 19.75
C LEU A 482 15.57 -58.07 20.05
N GLY A 483 15.13 -57.36 21.09
CA GLY A 483 14.38 -57.73 22.29
C GLY A 483 14.13 -56.54 23.24
N ASP A 484 13.22 -56.82 24.18
CA ASP A 484 13.08 -56.36 25.56
C ASP A 484 12.76 -54.87 25.84
N SER A 485 11.51 -54.55 26.24
CA SER A 485 10.88 -54.71 27.59
C SER A 485 10.95 -53.36 28.31
N ASP A 486 10.00 -52.81 29.06
CA ASP A 486 8.80 -53.27 29.76
C ASP A 486 8.19 -51.93 30.31
N LEU A 487 6.88 -51.64 30.40
CA LEU A 487 6.01 -51.99 31.53
C LEU A 487 4.61 -51.33 31.39
N SER A 488 3.57 -52.17 31.53
CA SER A 488 2.25 -52.01 32.20
C SER A 488 1.41 -50.72 32.00
N GLN A 489 0.22 -50.76 31.35
CA GLN A 489 -1.12 -51.18 31.87
C GLN A 489 -1.56 -50.36 33.12
N THR A 490 -2.69 -49.64 33.24
CA THR A 490 -4.14 -49.99 33.09
C THR A 490 -5.00 -48.84 33.72
N PRO A 491 -6.37 -48.81 33.69
CA PRO A 491 -7.10 -47.66 33.12
C PRO A 491 -8.14 -46.94 34.02
N THR A 492 -8.71 -45.84 33.48
CA THR A 492 -10.04 -45.20 33.76
C THR A 492 -10.23 -44.44 35.09
N PRO A 493 -11.03 -43.35 35.15
CA PRO A 493 -12.40 -43.23 34.64
C PRO A 493 -12.72 -42.00 33.76
N GLN A 494 -13.70 -42.15 32.86
CA GLN A 494 -14.33 -41.05 32.13
C GLN A 494 -15.20 -40.18 33.06
N PRO A 495 -15.09 -38.84 33.01
CA PRO A 495 -16.08 -37.94 33.58
C PRO A 495 -17.15 -37.58 32.53
N THR A 496 -18.41 -37.69 32.95
CA THR A 496 -19.62 -37.33 32.22
C THR A 496 -19.76 -35.82 31.98
N LEU A 497 -20.42 -35.47 30.86
CA LEU A 497 -20.78 -34.11 30.44
C LEU A 497 -21.64 -33.39 31.50
N SER A 498 -21.06 -32.56 32.36
CA SER A 498 -21.85 -31.51 33.03
C SER A 498 -21.08 -30.29 33.54
N GLU A 499 -19.76 -30.23 33.41
CA GLU A 499 -19.00 -29.18 34.11
C GLU A 499 -18.06 -28.40 33.19
N TYR A 500 -18.44 -27.12 33.02
CA TYR A 500 -17.58 -25.99 32.64
C TYR A 500 -16.99 -25.97 31.22
N GLY A 501 -17.81 -25.44 30.31
CA GLY A 501 -17.28 -24.59 29.25
C GLY A 501 -16.93 -23.21 29.80
N GLN A 502 -15.72 -22.73 29.50
CA GLN A 502 -15.40 -21.35 29.12
C GLN A 502 -13.89 -21.18 28.93
N GLY A 503 -13.42 -21.21 27.68
CA GLY A 503 -12.06 -20.75 27.37
C GLY A 503 -11.94 -19.23 27.43
N TRP A 504 -10.73 -18.72 27.70
CA TRP A 504 -10.21 -17.42 27.23
C TRP A 504 -8.66 -17.42 27.29
N GLY A 505 -8.00 -16.98 26.21
CA GLY A 505 -6.65 -16.38 26.28
C GLY A 505 -6.76 -14.86 26.46
N PRO A 506 -5.80 -14.01 26.04
CA PRO A 506 -4.32 -14.05 26.02
C PRO A 506 -3.76 -12.79 26.78
N ILE A 507 -2.50 -12.32 26.60
CA ILE A 507 -2.02 -10.88 26.51
C ILE A 507 -0.48 -10.81 26.66
N ALA A 508 0.32 -10.47 25.62
CA ALA A 508 0.81 -9.15 25.12
C ALA A 508 2.02 -8.57 25.94
N ARG A 509 3.01 -7.75 25.49
CA ARG A 509 3.29 -6.83 24.34
C ARG A 509 4.59 -6.04 24.67
N ASN A 510 5.17 -5.21 23.77
CA ASN A 510 5.45 -3.74 23.96
C ASN A 510 6.33 -3.12 22.85
N TYR A 511 6.26 -1.83 22.48
CA TYR A 511 6.55 -0.57 23.25
C TYR A 511 5.76 0.66 22.68
N LYS A 512 5.65 1.89 23.24
CA LYS A 512 6.06 2.63 24.48
C LYS A 512 5.05 3.82 24.67
N ALA A 513 4.80 4.30 25.91
CA ALA A 513 3.96 5.50 26.19
C ALA A 513 4.53 6.42 27.30
N ILE A 514 4.17 7.70 27.25
CA ILE A 514 4.63 8.88 28.06
C ILE A 514 3.64 9.16 29.24
N PRO A 515 3.97 10.08 30.19
CA PRO A 515 4.55 9.87 31.51
C PRO A 515 3.53 9.85 32.67
N SER A 516 4.00 9.43 33.85
CA SER A 516 3.25 9.23 35.12
C SER A 516 2.98 10.52 35.90
N CYS A 517 1.78 10.60 36.53
CA CYS A 517 1.49 10.90 37.96
C CYS A 517 0.05 11.46 38.09
N THR A 518 -0.83 11.10 39.03
CA THR A 518 -0.86 10.11 40.13
C THR A 518 -2.33 9.71 40.32
N LEU A 519 -2.59 8.43 40.65
CA LEU A 519 -3.92 7.95 41.04
C LEU A 519 -3.80 7.38 42.45
N SER A 520 -4.19 8.17 43.46
CA SER A 520 -4.38 7.65 44.80
C SER A 520 -5.79 7.04 44.91
N SER A 521 -5.84 5.70 44.85
CA SER A 521 -6.63 4.87 45.76
C SER A 521 -6.56 3.39 45.35
N GLY A 522 -5.51 2.71 45.81
CA GLY A 522 -5.38 1.25 45.80
C GLY A 522 -4.54 0.82 47.00
N LYS A 523 -4.92 -0.28 47.67
CA LYS A 523 -4.39 -0.69 48.98
C LYS A 523 -2.85 -0.86 48.98
N PRO A 524 -2.13 -0.33 50.00
CA PRO A 524 -0.66 -0.23 50.02
C PRO A 524 0.10 -1.55 50.16
N GLU A 525 -0.53 -2.63 50.64
CA GLU A 525 0.13 -3.93 50.85
C GLU A 525 0.50 -4.64 49.53
N VAL A 526 -0.35 -4.55 48.50
CA VAL A 526 -0.11 -5.16 47.19
C VAL A 526 0.96 -4.39 46.40
N ALA A 527 1.04 -3.08 46.61
CA ALA A 527 2.07 -2.23 46.00
C ALA A 527 3.47 -2.49 46.57
N ALA A 528 3.56 -2.88 47.85
CA ALA A 528 4.83 -3.21 48.50
C ALA A 528 5.38 -4.57 48.04
N LEU A 529 4.52 -5.55 47.79
CA LEU A 529 4.90 -6.91 47.37
C LEU A 529 5.36 -6.97 45.90
N LEU A 530 4.81 -6.11 45.05
CA LEU A 530 5.13 -6.04 43.61
C LEU A 530 6.31 -5.09 43.28
N GLY A 531 6.85 -4.39 44.28
CA GLY A 531 7.93 -3.41 44.07
C GLY A 531 9.28 -4.03 43.69
N ASN A 532 9.52 -5.28 44.08
CA ASN A 532 10.79 -6.00 43.89
C ASN A 532 10.67 -7.30 43.08
N ALA A 533 9.48 -7.64 42.58
CA ALA A 533 9.24 -8.90 41.88
C ALA A 533 9.84 -8.88 40.46
N SER A 534 10.49 -9.96 40.05
CA SER A 534 10.95 -10.16 38.69
C SER A 534 9.77 -10.25 37.71
N PRO A 535 9.94 -9.98 36.40
CA PRO A 535 8.86 -10.09 35.43
C PRO A 535 8.16 -11.46 35.42
N GLY A 536 8.89 -12.53 35.77
CA GLY A 536 8.34 -13.89 35.93
C GLY A 536 7.45 -14.02 37.16
N GLU A 537 7.90 -13.54 38.33
CA GLU A 537 7.10 -13.56 39.57
C GLU A 537 5.87 -12.65 39.47
N PHE A 538 5.98 -11.54 38.72
CA PHE A 538 4.85 -10.68 38.40
C PHE A 538 3.82 -11.39 37.51
N TYR A 539 4.28 -12.22 36.56
CA TYR A 539 3.42 -13.04 35.72
C TYR A 539 2.74 -14.15 36.53
N GLU A 540 3.48 -14.87 37.40
CA GLU A 540 2.93 -15.92 38.27
C GLU A 540 1.93 -15.39 39.31
N ALA A 541 2.13 -14.17 39.82
CA ALA A 541 1.19 -13.52 40.73
C ALA A 541 -0.15 -13.13 40.05
N ILE A 542 -0.15 -13.01 38.72
CA ILE A 542 -1.33 -12.62 37.92
C ILE A 542 -1.98 -13.83 37.25
N VAL A 543 -1.18 -14.84 36.89
CA VAL A 543 -1.62 -16.04 36.17
C VAL A 543 -1.38 -17.26 37.05
N ASP A 544 -2.42 -17.65 37.78
CA ASP A 544 -2.41 -18.80 38.66
C ASP A 544 -2.21 -20.12 37.89
N ASP A 545 -1.56 -21.09 38.52
CA ASP A 545 -1.26 -22.41 37.96
C ASP A 545 -2.50 -23.19 37.50
N SER A 546 -3.67 -22.91 38.08
CA SER A 546 -4.96 -23.45 37.66
C SER A 546 -5.36 -22.98 36.26
N ILE A 547 -4.97 -21.77 35.85
CA ILE A 547 -5.26 -21.22 34.51
C ILE A 547 -4.39 -21.93 33.47
N VAL A 548 -3.13 -22.19 33.79
CA VAL A 548 -2.20 -22.90 32.89
C VAL A 548 -2.62 -24.35 32.71
N SER A 549 -3.05 -25.01 33.79
CA SER A 549 -3.59 -26.38 33.73
C SER A 549 -4.84 -26.44 32.83
N TYR A 550 -5.74 -25.49 33.00
CA TYR A 550 -6.97 -25.43 32.21
C TYR A 550 -6.71 -25.22 30.71
N ILE A 551 -5.67 -24.45 30.34
CA ILE A 551 -5.28 -24.27 28.94
C ILE A 551 -4.77 -25.59 28.33
N ALA A 552 -3.96 -26.35 29.06
CA ALA A 552 -3.49 -27.67 28.61
C ALA A 552 -4.69 -28.62 28.41
N ASP A 553 -5.62 -28.66 29.36
CA ASP A 553 -6.80 -29.52 29.30
C ASP A 553 -7.72 -29.19 28.12
N GLN A 554 -8.00 -27.91 27.87
CA GLN A 554 -8.83 -27.49 26.74
C GLN A 554 -8.15 -27.73 25.38
N THR A 555 -6.83 -27.61 25.31
CA THR A 555 -6.04 -27.92 24.10
C THR A 555 -6.13 -29.40 23.77
N ASN A 556 -5.97 -30.26 24.77
CA ASN A 556 -6.09 -31.71 24.62
C ASN A 556 -7.52 -32.15 24.29
N HIS A 557 -8.52 -31.49 24.89
CA HIS A 557 -9.92 -31.75 24.61
C HIS A 557 -10.30 -31.40 23.16
N TYR A 558 -9.85 -30.24 22.67
CA TYR A 558 -10.08 -29.82 21.30
C TYR A 558 -9.41 -30.78 20.29
N ALA A 559 -8.15 -31.14 20.53
CA ALA A 559 -7.44 -32.09 19.68
C ALA A 559 -8.11 -33.47 19.66
N SER A 560 -8.57 -33.95 20.81
CA SER A 560 -9.28 -35.24 20.90
C SER A 560 -10.61 -35.21 20.14
N CYS A 561 -11.40 -34.14 20.27
CA CYS A 561 -12.65 -33.99 19.51
C CYS A 561 -12.38 -33.92 18.00
N PHE A 562 -11.33 -33.19 17.60
CA PHE A 562 -10.94 -33.07 16.20
C PHE A 562 -10.47 -34.40 15.59
N LEU A 563 -9.69 -35.18 16.33
CA LEU A 563 -9.23 -36.52 15.93
C LEU A 563 -10.37 -37.55 15.86
N LEU A 564 -11.40 -37.41 16.70
CA LEU A 564 -12.59 -38.28 16.69
C LEU A 564 -13.56 -37.95 15.55
N GLU A 565 -13.59 -36.70 15.09
CA GLU A 565 -14.49 -36.24 14.01
C GLU A 565 -13.90 -36.43 12.60
N THR A 566 -12.61 -36.76 12.47
CA THR A 566 -11.94 -36.88 11.17
C THR A 566 -11.50 -38.32 10.87
N ASP A 567 -12.04 -38.90 9.78
CA ASP A 567 -11.49 -40.12 9.16
C ASP A 567 -10.16 -39.79 8.45
N ALA A 568 -9.10 -39.59 9.25
CA ALA A 568 -7.77 -39.30 8.73
C ALA A 568 -7.12 -40.57 8.14
N SER A 569 -6.51 -40.46 6.95
CA SER A 569 -5.74 -41.55 6.35
C SER A 569 -4.53 -41.92 7.21
N GLY A 570 -4.17 -43.21 7.28
CA GLY A 570 -3.13 -43.76 8.17
C GLY A 570 -1.72 -43.13 8.11
N ASN A 571 -1.43 -42.27 7.13
CA ASN A 571 -0.18 -41.49 7.03
C ASN A 571 -0.29 -40.03 7.48
N SER A 572 -1.41 -39.63 8.08
CA SER A 572 -1.58 -38.26 8.57
C SER A 572 -0.73 -38.00 9.82
N ARG A 573 -0.09 -36.83 9.89
CA ARG A 573 0.65 -36.36 11.08
C ARG A 573 -0.22 -36.31 12.35
N TYR A 574 -1.55 -36.33 12.19
CA TYR A 574 -2.53 -36.41 13.26
C TYR A 574 -2.40 -37.68 14.12
N HIS A 575 -1.91 -38.79 13.56
CA HIS A 575 -1.68 -40.02 14.32
C HIS A 575 -0.49 -39.94 15.29
N ASN A 576 0.40 -38.96 15.13
CA ASN A 576 1.55 -38.73 16.00
C ASN A 576 1.30 -37.60 17.02
N TRP A 577 0.05 -37.18 17.22
CA TRP A 577 -0.28 -36.14 18.18
C TRP A 577 -0.19 -36.68 19.62
N VAL A 578 0.48 -35.93 20.49
CA VAL A 578 0.65 -36.26 21.91
C VAL A 578 -0.02 -35.16 22.76
N PRO A 579 -0.69 -35.52 23.87
CA PRO A 579 -1.27 -34.53 24.77
C PRO A 579 -0.23 -33.56 25.33
N THR A 580 -0.54 -32.27 25.27
CA THR A 580 0.30 -31.19 25.80
C THR A 580 0.23 -31.14 27.32
N THR A 581 1.36 -30.88 27.98
CA THR A 581 1.45 -30.78 29.46
C THR A 581 1.55 -29.33 29.95
N LYS A 582 1.20 -29.09 31.23
CA LYS A 582 1.34 -27.77 31.87
C LYS A 582 2.76 -27.20 31.75
N SER A 583 3.79 -28.04 31.88
CA SER A 583 5.19 -27.64 31.79
C SER A 583 5.58 -27.19 30.39
N GLU A 584 5.01 -27.84 29.37
CA GLU A 584 5.22 -27.48 27.95
C GLU A 584 4.56 -26.13 27.62
N ILE A 585 3.36 -25.85 28.16
CA ILE A 585 2.70 -24.54 28.04
C ILE A 585 3.49 -23.42 28.72
N LYS A 586 4.19 -23.70 29.83
CA LYS A 586 5.03 -22.71 30.51
C LYS A 586 6.37 -22.43 29.80
N HIS A 587 6.82 -23.36 28.94
CA HIS A 587 8.09 -23.24 28.22
C HIS A 587 7.96 -22.62 26.81
N LEU A 588 6.74 -22.51 26.28
CA LEU A 588 6.39 -21.79 25.05
C LEU A 588 6.34 -20.27 25.30
#